data_AF-A0A9E5SQR3-F1
#
_entry.id   AF-A0A9E5SQR3-F1
#
_cell.length_a   1.000
_cell.length_b   1.000
_cell.length_c   1.000
_cell.angle_alpha   90.00
_cell.angle_beta   90.00
_cell.angle_gamma   90.00
#
_symmetry.space_group_name_H-M   'P 1'
#
loop_
_entity.id
_entity.type
_entity.pdbx_description
1 polymer ?
#
loop_
_entity_poly.entity_id
_entity_poly.type
_entity_poly.pdbx_seq_one_letter_code
_entity_poly.pdbx_strand_id
1 'polypeptide(L)'
;MLELLALYYLSKKNKANAMARGRKPGFFVAMTFILWFGMELLGWELGAYAGGEVWAYVSALVFAVAGGAISYILAKNCKPGVYVPSSEMLMQAVERYAQPLASAAGIR
;
A
#
# COMPACT_ATOMS: atom_id res chain seq x y z
N MET A 1 -10.72 13.14 10.57
CA MET A 1 -11.10 11.74 10.93
C MET A 1 -11.39 10.89 9.68
N LEU A 2 -12.09 11.43 8.68
CA LEU A 2 -12.34 10.74 7.40
C LEU A 2 -11.05 10.45 6.61
N GLU A 3 -10.03 11.30 6.75
CA GLU A 3 -8.71 11.17 6.12
C GLU A 3 -8.00 9.89 6.57
N LEU A 4 -8.07 9.56 7.86
CA LEU A 4 -7.49 8.32 8.39
C LEU A 4 -8.24 7.09 7.88
N LEU A 5 -9.57 7.16 7.76
CA LEU A 5 -10.37 6.09 7.17
C LEU A 5 -10.05 5.90 5.69
N ALA A 6 -9.88 7.01 4.95
CA ALA A 6 -9.47 6.99 3.55
C ALA A 6 -8.08 6.38 3.41
N LEU A 7 -7.10 6.79 4.23
CA LEU A 7 -5.75 6.24 4.24
C LEU A 7 -5.73 4.75 4.60
N TYR A 8 -6.55 4.32 5.57
CA TYR A 8 -6.69 2.91 5.93
C TYR A 8 -7.21 2.08 4.73
N TYR A 9 -8.33 2.52 4.14
CA TYR A 9 -8.94 1.82 3.01
C TYR A 9 -8.01 1.80 1.79
N LEU A 10 -7.40 2.94 1.47
CA LEU A 10 -6.49 3.10 0.35
C LEU A 10 -5.23 2.26 0.54
N SER A 11 -4.65 2.24 1.74
CA SER A 11 -3.51 1.37 2.07
C SER A 11 -3.86 -0.10 1.92
N LYS A 12 -5.05 -0.52 2.36
CA LYS A 12 -5.54 -1.90 2.17
C LYS A 12 -5.68 -2.24 0.69
N LYS A 13 -6.22 -1.32 -0.12
CA LYS A 13 -6.35 -1.51 -1.58
C LYS A 13 -4.99 -1.53 -2.28
N ASN A 14 -4.08 -0.64 -1.94
CA ASN A 14 -2.74 -0.57 -2.53
C ASN A 14 -1.90 -1.79 -2.15
N LYS A 15 -2.04 -2.30 -0.92
CA LYS A 15 -1.51 -3.60 -0.51
C LYS A 15 -2.04 -4.72 -1.42
N ALA A 16 -3.35 -4.81 -1.61
CA ALA A 16 -3.94 -5.85 -2.47
C ALA A 16 -3.45 -5.74 -3.92
N ASN A 17 -3.41 -4.53 -4.49
CA ASN A 17 -2.89 -4.28 -5.83
C ASN A 17 -1.43 -4.71 -5.98
N ALA A 18 -0.57 -4.38 -5.01
CA ALA A 18 0.85 -4.76 -5.01
C ALA A 18 1.03 -6.28 -4.92
N MET A 19 0.26 -6.94 -4.05
CA MET A 19 0.28 -8.40 -3.89
C MET A 19 -0.17 -9.12 -5.16
N ALA A 20 -1.24 -8.63 -5.82
CA ALA A 20 -1.71 -9.17 -7.10
C ALA A 20 -0.67 -9.05 -8.22
N ARG A 21 0.32 -8.18 -8.05
CA ARG A 21 1.44 -7.98 -8.99
C ARG A 21 2.74 -8.62 -8.50
N GLY A 22 2.73 -9.40 -7.42
CA GLY A 22 3.92 -10.04 -6.87
C GLY A 22 4.96 -9.04 -6.37
N ARG A 23 4.53 -7.91 -5.78
CA ARG A 23 5.43 -6.90 -5.20
C ARG A 23 5.23 -6.79 -3.69
N LYS A 24 6.30 -6.38 -2.98
CA LYS A 24 6.27 -6.18 -1.53
C LYS A 24 5.24 -5.10 -1.17
N PRO A 25 4.23 -5.39 -0.35
CA PRO A 25 3.14 -4.45 -0.09
C PRO A 25 3.56 -3.27 0.78
N GLY A 26 4.57 -3.44 1.65
CA GLY A 26 5.01 -2.39 2.58
C GLY A 26 5.46 -1.10 1.88
N PHE A 27 6.14 -1.21 0.74
CA PHE A 27 6.56 -0.06 -0.05
C PHE A 27 5.36 0.78 -0.53
N PHE A 28 4.30 0.11 -1.04
CA PHE A 28 3.12 0.80 -1.57
C PHE A 28 2.27 1.42 -0.47
N VAL A 29 2.22 0.80 0.71
CA VAL A 29 1.59 1.40 1.89
C VAL A 29 2.34 2.67 2.30
N ALA A 30 3.67 2.60 2.47
CA ALA A 30 4.47 3.77 2.83
C ALA A 30 4.36 4.90 1.77
N MET A 31 4.42 4.56 0.49
CA MET A 31 4.24 5.50 -0.62
C MET A 31 2.86 6.19 -0.57
N THR A 32 1.82 5.48 -0.14
CA THR A 32 0.47 6.06 0.02
C THR A 32 0.48 7.21 1.02
N PHE A 33 1.08 7.00 2.20
CA PHE A 33 1.19 8.04 3.23
C PHE A 33 2.08 9.19 2.78
N ILE A 34 3.22 8.90 2.15
CA ILE A 34 4.15 9.92 1.64
C ILE A 34 3.46 10.81 0.60
N LEU A 35 2.77 10.22 -0.37
CA LEU A 35 2.06 10.99 -1.40
C LEU A 35 0.87 11.76 -0.84
N TRP A 36 0.14 11.18 0.11
CA TRP A 36 -0.99 11.87 0.74
C TRP A 36 -0.51 13.11 1.49
N PHE A 37 0.36 12.95 2.48
CA PHE A 37 0.83 14.07 3.31
C PHE A 37 1.74 15.03 2.54
N GLY A 38 2.56 14.51 1.62
CA GLY A 38 3.41 15.35 0.77
C GLY A 38 2.57 16.28 -0.10
N MET A 39 1.49 15.77 -0.70
CA MET A 39 0.58 16.60 -1.49
C MET A 39 -0.28 17.49 -0.61
N GLU A 40 -0.71 17.04 0.57
CA GLU A 40 -1.44 17.85 1.54
C GLU A 40 -0.66 19.12 1.93
N LEU A 41 0.63 18.97 2.27
CA LEU A 41 1.51 20.10 2.59
C LEU A 41 1.70 21.04 1.39
N LEU A 42 1.92 20.49 0.20
CA LEU A 42 2.03 21.31 -1.02
C LEU A 42 0.74 22.08 -1.30
N GLY A 43 -0.42 21.43 -1.16
CA GLY A 43 -1.72 22.07 -1.30
C GLY A 43 -1.89 23.19 -0.28
N TRP A 44 -1.56 22.95 0.98
CA TRP A 44 -1.66 23.94 2.06
C TRP A 44 -0.88 25.22 1.74
N GLU A 45 0.40 25.10 1.38
CA GLU A 45 1.26 26.24 1.01
C GLU A 45 0.69 27.03 -0.18
N LEU A 46 0.27 26.33 -1.24
CA LEU A 46 -0.29 26.97 -2.44
C LEU A 46 -1.63 27.67 -2.16
N GLY A 47 -2.50 27.07 -1.34
CA GLY A 47 -3.77 27.69 -0.98
C GLY A 47 -3.61 28.87 -0.02
N ALA A 48 -2.66 28.79 0.92
CA ALA A 48 -2.33 29.90 1.81
C ALA A 48 -1.85 31.11 1.00
N TYR A 49 -0.99 30.88 0.00
CA TYR A 49 -0.54 31.92 -0.93
C TYR A 49 -1.69 32.49 -1.79
N ALA A 50 -2.60 31.64 -2.27
CA ALA A 50 -3.67 32.05 -3.19
C ALA A 50 -4.81 32.83 -2.52
N GLY A 51 -5.11 32.57 -1.24
CA GLY A 51 -6.25 33.22 -0.59
C GLY A 51 -6.37 33.04 0.91
N GLY A 52 -5.27 32.74 1.60
CA GLY A 52 -5.25 32.60 3.06
C GLY A 52 -5.83 31.28 3.57
N GLU A 53 -6.26 31.27 4.83
CA GLU A 53 -6.50 30.03 5.59
C GLU A 53 -7.58 29.11 5.01
N VAL A 54 -8.69 29.68 4.52
CA VAL A 54 -9.78 28.88 3.92
C VAL A 54 -9.29 28.18 2.66
N TRP A 55 -8.57 28.90 1.81
CA TRP A 55 -8.03 28.34 0.59
C TRP A 55 -6.94 27.32 0.87
N ALA A 56 -6.10 27.54 1.88
CA ALA A 56 -5.09 26.59 2.35
C ALA A 56 -5.70 25.24 2.78
N TYR A 57 -6.82 25.27 3.50
CA TYR A 57 -7.50 24.04 3.92
C TYR A 57 -8.12 23.29 2.73
N VAL A 58 -8.83 24.00 1.85
CA VAL A 58 -9.48 23.40 0.68
C VAL A 58 -8.45 22.80 -0.28
N SER A 59 -7.38 23.53 -0.57
CA SER A 59 -6.31 23.06 -1.46
C SER A 59 -5.56 21.87 -0.87
N ALA A 60 -5.27 21.88 0.43
CA ALA A 60 -4.63 20.75 1.12
C ALA A 60 -5.42 19.45 0.93
N LEU A 61 -6.75 19.50 1.13
CA LEU A 61 -7.62 18.34 0.91
C LEU A 61 -7.63 17.87 -0.54
N VAL A 62 -7.75 18.79 -1.51
CA VAL A 62 -7.78 18.45 -2.94
C VAL A 62 -6.46 17.78 -3.36
N PHE A 63 -5.33 18.34 -2.94
CA PHE A 63 -4.02 17.79 -3.26
C PHE A 63 -3.78 16.46 -2.55
N ALA A 64 -4.18 16.32 -1.29
CA ALA A 64 -4.09 15.06 -0.56
C ALA A 64 -4.84 13.92 -1.27
N VAL A 65 -6.08 14.20 -1.72
CA VAL A 65 -6.88 13.25 -2.52
C VAL A 65 -6.19 12.93 -3.84
N ALA A 66 -5.59 13.91 -4.52
CA ALA A 66 -4.82 13.69 -5.73
C ALA A 66 -3.59 12.80 -5.48
N GLY A 67 -2.84 13.02 -4.39
CA GLY A 67 -1.74 12.17 -3.95
C GLY A 67 -2.19 10.73 -3.67
N GLY A 68 -3.34 10.58 -3.01
CA GLY A 68 -4.00 9.29 -2.81
C GLY A 68 -4.33 8.59 -4.13
N ALA A 69 -4.93 9.30 -5.10
CA ALA A 69 -5.25 8.76 -6.41
C ALA A 69 -4.01 8.33 -7.20
N ILE A 70 -2.94 9.14 -7.18
CA ILE A 70 -1.66 8.80 -7.79
C ILE A 70 -1.10 7.52 -7.17
N SER A 71 -1.11 7.40 -5.83
CA SER A 71 -0.62 6.20 -5.15
C SER A 71 -1.38 4.93 -5.59
N TYR A 72 -2.69 5.05 -5.81
CA TYR A 72 -3.53 3.95 -6.29
C TYR A 72 -3.15 3.52 -7.70
N ILE A 73 -2.99 4.48 -8.61
CA ILE A 73 -2.62 4.21 -10.00
C ILE A 73 -1.23 3.54 -10.05
N LEU A 74 -0.28 4.02 -9.26
CA LEU A 74 1.06 3.43 -9.17
C LEU A 74 1.02 2.00 -8.61
N ALA A 75 0.23 1.75 -7.56
CA ALA A 75 0.08 0.41 -7.00
C ALA A 75 -0.60 -0.56 -7.97
N LYS A 76 -1.68 -0.12 -8.64
CA LYS A 76 -2.46 -0.92 -9.59
C LYS A 76 -1.64 -1.32 -10.82
N ASN A 77 -0.84 -0.39 -11.34
CA ASN A 77 -0.13 -0.56 -12.61
C ASN A 77 1.36 -0.87 -12.44
N CYS A 78 1.81 -1.19 -11.22
CA CYS A 78 3.22 -1.48 -10.99
C CYS A 78 3.70 -2.69 -11.82
N LYS A 79 4.99 -2.70 -12.14
CA LYS A 79 5.63 -3.82 -12.85
C LYS A 79 5.48 -5.10 -12.01
N PRO A 80 5.20 -6.25 -12.65
CA PRO A 80 5.18 -7.53 -11.96
C PRO A 80 6.50 -7.79 -11.22
N GLY A 81 6.41 -8.45 -10.07
CA GLY A 81 7.57 -8.90 -9.30
C GLY A 81 7.45 -10.37 -8.91
N VAL A 82 8.44 -10.83 -8.17
CA VAL A 82 8.59 -12.22 -7.69
C VAL A 82 8.41 -12.33 -6.18
N TYR A 83 7.72 -11.38 -5.55
CA TYR A 83 7.49 -11.40 -4.12
C TYR A 83 6.51 -12.53 -3.76
N VAL A 84 6.98 -13.44 -2.92
CA VAL A 84 6.19 -14.50 -2.30
C VAL A 84 5.92 -14.11 -0.83
N PRO A 85 4.66 -14.11 -0.37
CA PRO A 85 4.34 -13.85 1.04
C PRO A 85 4.96 -14.88 1.99
N SER A 86 5.32 -14.45 3.20
CA SER A 86 5.97 -15.31 4.21
C SER A 86 5.13 -16.51 4.63
N SER A 87 3.81 -16.36 4.67
CA SER A 87 2.89 -17.47 4.97
C SER A 87 2.99 -18.58 3.93
N GLU A 88 3.15 -18.23 2.67
CA GLU A 88 3.27 -19.19 1.57
C GLU A 88 4.64 -19.87 1.58
N MET A 89 5.71 -19.11 1.87
CA MET A 89 7.04 -19.70 2.09
C MET A 89 7.05 -20.69 3.28
N LEU A 90 6.34 -20.38 4.36
CA LEU A 90 6.18 -21.27 5.51
C LEU A 90 5.42 -22.54 5.12
N MET A 91 4.32 -22.43 4.38
CA MET A 91 3.55 -23.60 3.91
C MET A 91 4.40 -24.50 3.00
N GLN A 92 5.14 -23.91 2.04
CA GLN A 92 6.05 -24.65 1.18
C GLN A 92 7.16 -25.35 1.98
N ALA A 93 7.69 -24.71 3.02
CA ALA A 93 8.67 -25.33 3.90
C ALA A 93 8.04 -26.51 4.68
N VAL A 94 6.86 -26.31 5.27
CA VAL A 94 6.13 -27.37 5.98
C VAL A 94 5.89 -28.56 5.05
N GLU A 95 5.36 -28.36 3.84
CA GLU A 95 5.14 -29.45 2.88
C GLU A 95 6.45 -30.18 2.51
N ARG A 96 7.51 -29.41 2.23
CA ARG A 96 8.82 -29.95 1.86
C ARG A 96 9.45 -30.81 2.95
N TYR A 97 9.24 -30.48 4.22
CA TYR A 97 9.79 -31.23 5.36
C TYR A 97 8.83 -32.30 5.91
N ALA A 98 7.51 -32.08 5.84
CA ALA A 98 6.50 -33.01 6.33
C ALA A 98 6.38 -34.26 5.44
N GLN A 99 6.47 -34.12 4.11
CA GLN A 99 6.42 -35.26 3.18
C GLN A 99 7.52 -36.31 3.42
N PRO A 100 8.82 -35.96 3.54
CA PRO A 100 9.85 -36.95 3.81
C PRO A 100 9.72 -37.55 5.21
N LEU A 101 9.31 -36.80 6.23
CA LEU A 101 9.08 -37.32 7.58
C LEU A 101 7.93 -38.33 7.64
N ALA A 102 6.81 -38.07 6.97
CA ALA A 102 5.69 -39.01 6.89
C ALA A 102 6.07 -40.29 6.14
N SER A 103 6.84 -40.18 5.05
CA SER A 103 7.35 -41.33 4.31
C SER A 103 8.37 -42.16 5.10
N ALA A 104 9.22 -41.52 5.91
CA ALA A 104 10.21 -42.19 6.75
C ALA A 104 9.59 -42.83 8.00
N ALA A 105 8.48 -42.27 8.51
CA ALA A 105 7.74 -42.81 9.65
C ALA A 105 6.80 -43.98 9.29
N GLY A 106 6.67 -44.34 8.00
CA GLY A 106 5.85 -45.47 7.56
C GLY A 106 4.34 -45.30 7.79
N ILE A 107 3.89 -44.07 8.04
CA ILE A 107 2.48 -43.75 8.26
C ILE A 107 1.82 -43.68 6.88
N ARG A 108 1.12 -44.75 6.49
CA ARG A 108 0.19 -44.78 5.35
C ARG A 108 -1.22 -44.45 5.79
#